data_AF-R9JFN0-F1
#
_entry.id   AF-R9JFN0-F1
#
_cell.length_a   1.000
_cell.length_b   1.000
_cell.length_c   1.000
_cell.angle_alpha   90.00
_cell.angle_beta   90.00
_cell.angle_gamma   90.00
#
_symmetry.space_group_name_H-M   'P 1'
#
loop_
_entity.id
_entity.type
_entity.pdbx_description
1 polymer ?
#
loop_
_entity_poly.entity_id
_entity_poly.type
_entity_poly.pdbx_seq_one_letter_code
_entity_poly.pdbx_strand_id
1 'polypeptide(L)'
;MIINKDIYECPKCRKWYFFDTSKEYTAICEECKCNLTFLDNTDCNTELAEQRKNAPKYDPTQDPNSPYYIPVVKCPYCQSIDTSKISAMSRVASTGLFGFGSKKIGKQYHCNKCKSDF
;
A
#
# COMPACT_ATOMS: atom_id res chain seq x y z
N MET A 1 -5.81 23.43 10.06
CA MET A 1 -7.18 24.01 10.08
C MET A 1 -8.20 22.89 9.87
N ILE A 2 -9.22 22.81 10.73
CA ILE A 2 -10.34 21.86 10.57
C ILE A 2 -11.44 22.57 9.79
N ILE A 3 -11.91 21.96 8.70
CA ILE A 3 -13.01 22.47 7.87
C ILE A 3 -14.20 21.53 8.05
N ASN A 4 -15.30 22.06 8.58
CA ASN A 4 -16.56 21.33 8.68
C ASN A 4 -17.32 21.50 7.37
N LYS A 5 -17.75 20.38 6.80
CA LYS A 5 -18.49 20.35 5.54
C LYS A 5 -19.82 19.67 5.73
N ASP A 6 -20.88 20.37 5.33
CA ASP A 6 -22.23 19.83 5.28
C ASP A 6 -22.45 19.16 3.92
N ILE A 7 -22.95 17.94 3.96
CA ILE A 7 -23.21 17.09 2.79
C ILE A 7 -24.71 17.11 2.54
N TYR A 8 -25.07 17.49 1.32
CA TYR A 8 -26.44 17.50 0.87
C TYR A 8 -26.63 16.66 -0.38
N GLU A 9 -27.79 16.06 -0.55
CA GLU A 9 -28.18 15.33 -1.75
C GLU A 9 -29.43 15.95 -2.38
N CYS A 10 -29.41 16.08 -3.70
CA CYS A 10 -30.61 16.45 -4.43
C CYS A 10 -31.55 15.24 -4.57
N PRO A 11 -32.81 15.30 -4.11
CA PRO A 11 -33.73 14.17 -4.18
C PRO A 11 -34.14 13.80 -5.62
N LYS A 12 -33.99 14.73 -6.58
CA LYS A 12 -34.35 14.51 -7.99
C LYS A 12 -33.20 13.96 -8.83
N CYS A 13 -32.01 14.57 -8.75
CA CYS A 13 -30.86 14.17 -9.57
C CYS A 13 -29.81 13.33 -8.83
N ARG A 14 -29.97 13.12 -7.51
CA ARG A 14 -29.05 12.36 -6.63
C ARG A 14 -27.60 12.87 -6.66
N LYS A 15 -27.39 14.12 -7.08
CA LYS A 15 -26.09 14.78 -7.00
C LYS A 15 -25.81 15.20 -5.57
N TRP A 16 -24.57 15.00 -5.16
CA TRP A 16 -24.09 15.42 -3.84
C TRP A 16 -23.44 16.79 -3.91
N TYR A 17 -23.74 17.60 -2.90
CA TYR A 17 -23.22 18.94 -2.72
C TYR A 17 -22.49 19.01 -1.38
N PHE A 18 -21.35 19.68 -1.37
CA PHE A 18 -20.50 19.83 -0.20
C PHE A 18 -20.31 21.31 0.05
N PHE A 19 -20.80 21.80 1.19
CA PHE A 19 -20.66 23.21 1.56
C PHE A 19 -19.81 23.35 2.81
N ASP A 20 -18.96 24.38 2.87
CA ASP A 20 -18.22 24.70 4.07
C ASP A 20 -19.18 25.37 5.07
N THR A 21 -19.35 24.79 6.26
CA THR A 21 -20.25 25.33 7.30
C THR A 21 -19.86 26.73 7.76
N SER A 22 -18.60 27.13 7.57
CA SER A 22 -18.10 28.47 7.90
C SER A 22 -18.50 29.57 6.90
N LYS A 23 -19.05 29.21 5.75
CA LYS A 23 -19.49 30.16 4.71
C LYS A 23 -21.02 30.17 4.65
N GLU A 24 -21.59 31.32 4.31
CA GLU A 24 -23.01 31.35 3.96
C GLU A 24 -23.20 30.64 2.62
N TYR A 25 -24.13 29.68 2.58
CA TYR A 25 -24.46 28.92 1.38
C TYR A 25 -25.97 28.70 1.28
N THR A 26 -26.43 28.48 0.05
CA THR A 26 -27.84 28.24 -0.24
C THR A 26 -28.02 26.79 -0.69
N ALA A 27 -28.82 26.02 0.05
CA ALA A 27 -29.04 24.60 -0.21
C ALA A 27 -30.05 24.33 -1.35
N ILE A 28 -29.78 24.86 -2.55
CA ILE A 28 -30.62 24.71 -3.74
C ILE A 28 -29.83 24.03 -4.86
N CYS A 29 -30.41 23.03 -5.52
CA CYS A 29 -29.83 22.39 -6.69
C CYS A 29 -29.89 23.32 -7.92
N GLU A 30 -28.75 23.59 -8.57
CA GLU A 30 -28.68 24.45 -9.76
C GLU A 30 -29.46 23.90 -10.98
N GLU A 31 -29.52 22.57 -11.13
CA GLU A 31 -30.20 21.93 -12.26
C GLU A 31 -31.70 21.74 -12.00
N CYS A 32 -32.05 21.22 -10.83
CA CYS A 32 -33.42 20.82 -10.49
C CYS A 32 -34.22 21.94 -9.82
N LYS A 33 -33.55 23.03 -9.39
CA LYS A 33 -34.12 24.16 -8.63
C LYS A 33 -34.94 23.72 -7.42
N CYS A 34 -34.60 22.58 -6.83
CA CYS A 34 -35.25 22.06 -5.63
C CYS A 34 -34.32 22.20 -4.42
N ASN A 35 -34.93 22.23 -3.23
CA ASN A 35 -34.20 22.20 -1.98
C ASN A 35 -33.44 20.88 -1.86
N LEU A 36 -32.18 20.99 -1.44
CA LEU A 36 -31.34 19.84 -1.18
C LEU A 36 -31.70 19.23 0.19
N THR A 37 -31.49 17.93 0.32
CA THR A 37 -31.70 17.18 1.57
C THR A 37 -30.38 17.04 2.29
N PHE A 38 -30.30 17.47 3.55
CA PHE A 38 -29.12 17.25 4.38
C PHE A 38 -28.92 15.76 4.62
N LEU A 39 -27.70 15.29 4.46
CA LEU A 39 -27.33 13.90 4.74
C LEU A 39 -26.52 13.82 6.04
N ASP A 40 -25.40 14.54 6.09
CA ASP A 40 -24.44 14.42 7.18
C ASP A 40 -23.47 15.61 7.20
N ASN A 41 -22.72 15.77 8.30
CA ASN A 41 -21.62 16.72 8.41
C ASN A 41 -20.29 15.98 8.62
N THR A 42 -19.22 16.47 8.00
CA THR A 42 -17.88 15.85 8.12
C THR A 42 -16.81 16.87 8.45
N ASP A 43 -15.93 16.52 9.38
CA ASP A 43 -14.80 17.36 9.78
C ASP A 43 -13.55 16.92 9.02
N CYS A 44 -13.10 17.77 8.08
CA CYS A 44 -11.86 17.55 7.33
C CYS A 44 -10.71 18.34 7.95
N ASN A 45 -9.75 17.64 8.57
CA ASN A 45 -8.50 18.26 8.98
C ASN A 45 -7.52 18.37 7.78
N THR A 46 -7.35 19.57 7.25
CA THR A 46 -6.53 19.84 6.06
C THR A 46 -5.06 19.50 6.29
N GLU A 47 -4.51 19.80 7.48
CA GLU A 47 -3.11 19.53 7.80
C GLU A 47 -2.85 18.02 7.86
N LEU A 48 -3.77 17.26 8.46
CA LEU A 48 -3.67 15.80 8.50
C LEU A 48 -3.78 15.19 7.09
N ALA A 49 -4.64 15.76 6.23
CA ALA A 49 -4.77 15.33 4.84
C ALA A 49 -3.48 15.57 4.04
N GLU A 50 -2.81 16.70 4.24
CA GLU A 50 -1.49 16.98 3.64
C GLU A 50 -0.39 16.07 4.19
N GLN A 51 -0.38 15.83 5.51
CA GLN A 51 0.54 14.88 6.12
C GLN A 51 0.38 13.47 5.52
N ARG A 52 -0.86 12.99 5.34
CA ARG A 52 -1.12 11.69 4.69
C ARG A 52 -0.70 11.65 3.23
N LYS A 53 -0.82 12.76 2.48
CA LYS A 53 -0.32 12.85 1.10
C LYS A 53 1.20 12.78 1.01
N ASN A 54 1.89 13.38 1.98
CA ASN A 54 3.35 13.43 2.04
C ASN A 54 3.98 12.24 2.77
N ALA A 55 3.19 11.42 3.46
CA ALA A 55 3.67 10.23 4.13
C ALA A 55 4.25 9.22 3.11
N PRO A 56 5.36 8.54 3.44
CA PRO A 56 5.87 7.48 2.59
C PRO A 56 4.78 6.42 2.37
N LYS A 57 4.64 5.96 1.13
CA LYS A 57 3.73 4.85 0.82
C LYS A 57 4.15 3.63 1.64
N TYR A 58 3.21 3.02 2.34
CA TYR A 58 3.44 1.78 3.06
C TYR A 58 3.82 0.67 2.07
N ASP A 59 5.03 0.12 2.23
CA ASP A 59 5.50 -1.04 1.48
C ASP A 59 5.39 -2.29 2.38
N PRO A 60 4.42 -3.19 2.11
CA PRO A 60 4.20 -4.39 2.93
C PRO A 60 5.36 -5.39 2.86
N THR A 61 6.32 -5.22 1.95
CA THR A 61 7.50 -6.10 1.87
C THR A 61 8.55 -5.80 2.93
N GLN A 62 8.54 -4.58 3.48
CA GLN A 62 9.51 -4.12 4.47
C GLN A 62 9.00 -4.25 5.92
N ASP A 63 7.71 -4.52 6.11
CA ASP A 63 7.09 -4.65 7.44
C ASP A 63 7.17 -6.11 7.95
N PRO A 64 7.87 -6.40 9.06
CA PRO A 64 8.00 -7.74 9.62
C PRO A 64 6.68 -8.42 10.01
N ASN A 65 5.61 -7.65 10.23
CA ASN A 65 4.29 -8.19 10.60
C ASN A 65 3.38 -8.42 9.39
N SER A 66 3.81 -8.00 8.20
CA SER A 66 3.05 -8.20 6.97
C SER A 66 3.17 -9.65 6.48
N PRO A 67 2.09 -10.26 5.97
CA PRO A 67 2.16 -11.58 5.32
C PRO A 67 3.04 -11.59 4.06
N TYR A 68 3.39 -10.42 3.54
CA TYR A 68 4.25 -10.25 2.36
C TYR A 68 5.69 -9.84 2.72
N TYR A 69 6.07 -9.89 4.00
CA TYR A 69 7.41 -9.52 4.44
C TYR A 69 8.50 -10.31 3.72
N ILE A 70 9.51 -9.59 3.19
CA ILE A 70 10.70 -10.17 2.60
C ILE A 70 11.83 -10.06 3.63
N PRO A 71 12.28 -11.17 4.24
CA PRO A 71 13.34 -11.10 5.23
C PRO A 71 14.64 -10.61 4.61
N VAL A 72 15.26 -9.62 5.25
CA VAL A 72 16.58 -9.11 4.86
C VAL A 72 17.63 -10.12 5.32
N VAL A 73 18.11 -10.94 4.40
CA VAL A 73 19.12 -11.96 4.70
C VAL A 73 20.50 -11.47 4.27
N LYS A 74 21.45 -11.51 5.20
CA LYS A 74 22.84 -11.09 4.99
C LYS A 74 23.68 -12.29 4.55
N CYS A 75 24.39 -12.15 3.43
CA CYS A 75 25.32 -13.16 2.95
C CYS A 75 26.50 -13.32 3.92
N PRO A 76 26.81 -14.55 4.39
CA PRO A 76 27.92 -14.77 5.31
C PRO A 76 29.30 -14.54 4.68
N TYR A 77 29.40 -14.65 3.35
CA TYR A 77 30.68 -14.58 2.64
C TYR A 77 31.09 -13.15 2.28
N CYS A 78 30.15 -12.33 1.80
CA CYS A 78 30.44 -10.98 1.29
C CYS A 78 29.67 -9.88 2.02
N GLN A 79 28.89 -10.23 3.05
CA GLN A 79 28.11 -9.33 3.89
C GLN A 79 27.04 -8.50 3.14
N SER A 80 26.74 -8.84 1.89
CA SER A 80 25.69 -8.19 1.10
C SER A 80 24.31 -8.65 1.53
N ILE A 81 23.34 -7.73 1.51
CA ILE A 81 21.92 -7.99 1.71
C ILE A 81 21.18 -8.32 0.41
N ASP A 82 21.85 -8.20 -0.74
CA ASP A 82 21.30 -8.53 -2.05
C ASP A 82 21.29 -10.05 -2.25
N THR A 83 20.25 -10.66 -1.67
CA THR A 83 20.04 -12.10 -1.66
C THR A 83 18.63 -12.42 -2.17
N SER A 84 18.52 -13.49 -2.95
CA SER A 84 17.26 -13.99 -3.50
C SER A 84 16.94 -15.35 -2.90
N LYS A 85 15.66 -15.59 -2.59
CA LYS A 85 15.23 -16.90 -2.09
C LYS A 85 15.33 -17.94 -3.20
N ILE A 86 16.01 -19.05 -2.93
CA ILE A 86 16.10 -20.17 -3.87
C ILE A 86 14.72 -20.83 -3.94
N SER A 87 14.07 -20.74 -5.10
CA SER A 87 12.75 -21.35 -5.33
C SER A 87 12.86 -22.88 -5.44
N ALA A 88 11.84 -23.60 -5.00
CA ALA A 88 11.80 -25.07 -5.03
C ALA A 88 12.06 -25.64 -6.45
N MET A 89 11.59 -24.94 -7.49
CA MET A 89 11.82 -25.34 -8.89
C MET A 89 13.31 -25.35 -9.27
N SER A 90 14.10 -24.38 -8.79
CA SER A 90 15.54 -24.34 -9.05
C SER A 90 16.32 -25.46 -8.34
N ARG A 91 15.79 -25.95 -7.21
CA ARG A 91 16.34 -27.12 -6.50
C ARG A 91 16.07 -28.42 -7.26
N VAL A 92 14.89 -28.57 -7.87
CA VAL A 92 14.51 -29.77 -8.63
C VAL A 92 15.29 -29.88 -9.95
N ALA A 93 15.45 -28.78 -10.69
CA ALA A 93 16.24 -28.80 -11.94
C ALA A 93 17.72 -29.19 -11.70
N SER A 94 18.28 -28.83 -10.55
CA SER A 94 19.67 -29.14 -10.18
C SER A 94 19.86 -30.53 -9.56
N THR A 95 18.78 -31.23 -9.19
CA THR A 95 18.82 -32.64 -8.75
C THR A 95 18.52 -33.63 -9.87
N GLY A 96 17.84 -33.20 -10.94
CA GLY A 96 17.53 -34.06 -12.09
C GLY A 96 18.68 -34.27 -13.09
N LEU A 97 19.70 -33.39 -13.11
CA LEU A 97 20.78 -33.43 -14.12
C LEU A 97 22.12 -34.02 -13.63
N PHE A 98 22.36 -34.12 -12.32
CA PHE A 98 23.59 -34.67 -11.76
C PHE A 98 23.29 -35.44 -10.48
N GLY A 99 23.46 -36.77 -10.51
CA GLY A 99 23.29 -37.65 -9.36
C GLY A 99 24.07 -37.17 -8.12
N PHE A 100 23.42 -37.22 -6.96
CA PHE A 100 24.03 -37.25 -5.61
C PHE A 100 25.07 -36.17 -5.21
N GLY A 101 25.08 -34.99 -5.83
CA GLY A 101 26.08 -33.96 -5.50
C GLY A 101 25.62 -32.50 -5.59
N SER A 102 24.33 -32.22 -5.35
CA SER A 102 23.83 -30.86 -5.56
C SER A 102 24.30 -29.91 -4.45
N LYS A 103 25.25 -29.01 -4.76
CA LYS A 103 25.79 -27.93 -3.90
C LYS A 103 24.72 -26.98 -3.28
N LYS A 104 23.43 -27.21 -3.58
CA LYS A 104 22.24 -26.45 -3.18
C LYS A 104 21.34 -27.18 -2.16
N ILE A 105 21.64 -28.43 -1.78
CA ILE A 105 20.86 -29.17 -0.77
C ILE A 105 20.96 -28.45 0.59
N GLY A 106 19.80 -28.14 1.19
CA GLY A 106 19.70 -27.43 2.48
C GLY A 106 19.81 -25.89 2.41
N LYS A 107 20.19 -25.33 1.27
CA LYS A 107 20.45 -23.88 1.12
C LYS A 107 19.19 -23.12 0.72
N GLN A 108 18.90 -22.01 1.40
CA GLN A 108 17.64 -21.28 1.26
C GLN A 108 17.76 -19.99 0.45
N TYR A 109 18.95 -19.40 0.38
CA TYR A 109 19.20 -18.10 -0.23
C TYR A 109 20.39 -18.14 -1.20
N HIS A 110 20.30 -17.33 -2.25
CA HIS A 110 21.35 -17.10 -3.23
C HIS A 110 21.83 -15.67 -3.12
N CYS A 111 23.13 -15.43 -2.92
CA CYS A 111 23.67 -14.09 -2.94
C CYS A 111 23.94 -13.63 -4.38
N ASN A 112 23.26 -12.57 -4.82
CA ASN A 112 23.41 -12.04 -6.18
C ASN A 112 24.79 -11.38 -6.40
N LYS A 113 25.45 -10.92 -5.33
CA LYS A 113 26.76 -10.26 -5.37
C LYS A 113 27.93 -11.22 -5.54
N CYS A 114 28.03 -12.26 -4.70
CA CYS A 114 29.13 -13.23 -4.76
C CYS A 114 28.77 -14.55 -5.46
N LYS A 115 27.51 -14.69 -5.93
CA LYS A 115 26.97 -15.88 -6.60
C LYS A 115 27.03 -17.16 -5.76
N SER A 116 27.20 -17.02 -4.44
CA SER A 116 27.21 -18.14 -3.51
C SER A 116 25.80 -18.45 -3.01
N ASP A 117 25.47 -19.74 -2.98
CA ASP A 117 24.25 -20.25 -2.33
C ASP A 117 24.57 -20.56 -0.86
N PHE A 118 23.65 -20.23 0.06
CA PHE A 118 23.72 -20.58 1.49
C PHE A 118 22.34 -20.82 2.13
#